data_AF-A0A1Z4MYV8-F1
#
_entry.id   AF-A0A1Z4MYV8-F1
#
_cell.length_a   1.000
_cell.length_b   1.000
_cell.length_c   1.000
_cell.angle_alpha   90.00
_cell.angle_beta   90.00
_cell.angle_gamma   90.00
#
_symmetry.space_group_name_H-M   'P 1'
#
loop_
_entity.id
_entity.type
_entity.pdbx_description
1 polymer ?
#
loop_
_entity_poly.entity_id
_entity_poly.type
_entity_poly.pdbx_seq_one_letter_code
_entity_poly.pdbx_strand_id
1 'polypeptide(L)'
;MIVNATQNGWEVIYHRAHALLAAQLAGQWRRKNAPVRLYETLAAISHHDDLEKEWEEDILTESGAPLDFTLSTETDVKKIANLVKNARYRGRWVALLISKHMSRLHGAKRGESPELDKFLDEQLQNQELWRKELGIDKQEVDAAYAFMQWCDRLSLILCQQELPADERWLEISKGPEDQRYDIMQRSDNLVSVNPWPFEDEKFTVNIEACDLSQLKFKSSAELSQALQEAPIKILEWTFVNS
;
A
#
# COMPACT_ATOMS: atom_id res chain seq x y z
N MET A 1 4.47 4.06 8.82
CA MET A 1 3.09 3.96 9.35
C MET A 1 2.27 5.12 8.82
N ILE A 2 0.94 4.98 8.79
CA ILE A 2 0.01 6.06 8.42
C ILE A 2 -0.53 6.65 9.73
N VAL A 3 -0.45 7.97 9.89
CA VAL A 3 -0.79 8.67 11.13
C VAL A 3 -1.84 9.74 10.84
N ASN A 4 -3.06 9.52 11.33
CA ASN A 4 -4.15 10.48 11.25
C ASN A 4 -4.31 11.21 12.58
N ALA A 5 -4.35 12.55 12.53
CA ALA A 5 -4.70 13.34 13.71
C ALA A 5 -6.18 13.17 14.05
N THR A 6 -6.49 12.94 15.33
CA THR A 6 -7.86 12.91 15.85
C THR A 6 -8.10 14.06 16.82
N GLN A 7 -9.33 14.22 17.31
CA GLN A 7 -9.64 15.26 18.31
C GLN A 7 -8.86 15.06 19.62
N ASN A 8 -8.55 13.82 19.97
CA ASN A 8 -7.97 13.45 21.27
C ASN A 8 -6.55 12.87 21.16
N GLY A 9 -6.02 12.70 19.95
CA GLY A 9 -4.68 12.20 19.72
C GLY A 9 -4.44 11.69 18.31
N TRP A 10 -4.09 10.42 18.17
CA TRP A 10 -3.65 9.82 16.91
C TRP A 10 -4.38 8.50 16.62
N GLU A 11 -4.81 8.33 15.38
CA GLU A 11 -5.16 7.04 14.81
C GLU A 11 -3.97 6.58 13.97
N VAL A 12 -3.34 5.47 14.37
CA VAL A 12 -2.14 4.94 13.72
C VAL A 12 -2.46 3.62 13.05
N ILE A 13 -2.18 3.54 11.74
CA ILE A 13 -2.34 2.34 10.92
C ILE A 13 -0.95 1.86 10.50
N TYR A 14 -0.63 0.61 10.82
CA TYR A 14 0.60 -0.02 10.35
C TYR A 14 0.60 -0.17 8.83
N HIS A 15 1.78 -0.07 8.20
CA HIS A 15 1.85 -0.26 6.73
C HIS A 15 1.40 -1.67 6.32
N ARG A 16 1.64 -2.66 7.17
CA ARG A 16 1.14 -4.02 6.95
C ARG A 16 -0.38 -4.12 7.00
N ALA A 17 -1.04 -3.30 7.82
CA ALA A 17 -2.50 -3.23 7.85
C ALA A 17 -3.03 -2.60 6.55
N HIS A 18 -2.39 -1.52 6.07
CA HIS A 18 -2.65 -0.95 4.73
C HIS A 18 -2.48 -2.01 3.61
N ALA A 19 -1.35 -2.71 3.58
CA ALA A 19 -1.11 -3.76 2.59
C ALA A 19 -2.14 -4.90 2.66
N LEU A 20 -2.61 -5.24 3.87
CA LEU A 20 -3.71 -6.19 4.06
C LEU A 20 -5.04 -5.65 3.51
N LEU A 21 -5.35 -4.36 3.71
CA LEU A 21 -6.53 -3.72 3.10
C LEU A 21 -6.45 -3.76 1.57
N ALA A 22 -5.29 -3.45 0.99
CA ALA A 22 -5.05 -3.55 -0.44
C ALA A 22 -5.35 -4.95 -0.96
N ALA A 23 -4.90 -5.99 -0.22
CA ALA A 23 -5.14 -7.39 -0.59
C ALA A 23 -6.60 -7.80 -0.43
N GLN A 24 -7.31 -7.30 0.59
CA GLN A 24 -8.75 -7.50 0.73
C GLN A 24 -9.50 -6.94 -0.48
N LEU A 25 -9.22 -5.70 -0.87
CA LEU A 25 -9.81 -5.04 -2.04
C LEU A 25 -9.54 -5.82 -3.33
N ALA A 26 -8.30 -6.27 -3.51
CA ALA A 26 -7.90 -7.11 -4.63
C ALA A 26 -8.66 -8.45 -4.66
N GLY A 27 -8.95 -9.03 -3.49
CA GLY A 27 -9.71 -10.26 -3.34
C GLY A 27 -11.17 -10.15 -3.76
N GLN A 28 -11.74 -8.94 -3.77
CA GLN A 28 -13.12 -8.66 -4.20
C GLN A 28 -13.24 -8.45 -5.71
N TRP A 29 -12.12 -8.37 -6.43
CA TRP A 29 -12.10 -8.09 -7.86
C TRP A 29 -12.80 -9.20 -8.66
N ARG A 30 -13.52 -8.82 -9.73
CA ARG A 30 -14.17 -9.78 -10.63
C ARG A 30 -13.18 -10.83 -11.11
N ARG A 31 -13.45 -12.10 -10.84
CA ARG A 31 -12.46 -13.18 -11.06
C ARG A 31 -12.09 -13.30 -12.53
N LYS A 32 -13.06 -13.11 -13.42
CA LYS A 32 -12.89 -13.13 -14.88
C LYS A 32 -12.03 -11.99 -15.43
N ASN A 33 -11.89 -10.89 -14.69
CA ASN A 33 -11.14 -9.69 -15.08
C ASN A 33 -9.83 -9.55 -14.26
N ALA A 34 -9.50 -10.54 -13.44
CA ALA A 34 -8.28 -10.53 -12.63
C ALA A 34 -7.04 -10.77 -13.50
N PRO A 35 -5.88 -10.19 -13.16
CA PRO A 35 -4.65 -10.48 -13.87
C PRO A 35 -4.23 -11.95 -13.71
N VAL A 36 -3.33 -12.39 -14.59
CA VAL A 36 -2.71 -13.71 -14.47
C VAL A 36 -2.05 -13.88 -13.10
N ARG A 37 -2.00 -15.12 -12.62
CA ARG A 37 -1.33 -15.47 -11.36
C ARG A 37 -1.90 -14.71 -10.15
N LEU A 38 -3.23 -14.60 -10.08
CA LEU A 38 -3.93 -13.81 -9.06
C LEU A 38 -3.44 -14.08 -7.64
N TYR A 39 -3.22 -15.34 -7.24
CA TYR A 39 -2.81 -15.63 -5.86
C TYR A 39 -1.39 -15.13 -5.56
N GLU A 40 -0.46 -15.28 -6.49
CA GLU A 40 0.87 -14.69 -6.34
C GLU A 40 0.81 -13.14 -6.40
N THR A 41 -0.10 -12.57 -7.18
CA THR A 41 -0.34 -11.12 -7.22
C THR A 41 -0.94 -10.61 -5.90
N LEU A 42 -1.91 -11.32 -5.31
CA LEU A 42 -2.45 -11.03 -3.98
C LEU A 42 -1.36 -11.12 -2.91
N ALA A 43 -0.46 -12.10 -3.00
CA ALA A 43 0.69 -12.21 -2.12
C ALA A 43 1.67 -11.05 -2.32
N ALA A 44 1.85 -10.54 -3.55
CA ALA A 44 2.66 -9.33 -3.76
C ALA A 44 1.99 -8.10 -3.15
N ILE A 45 0.68 -7.93 -3.35
CA ILE A 45 -0.11 -6.83 -2.78
C ILE A 45 -0.07 -6.87 -1.25
N SER A 46 -0.23 -8.03 -0.61
CA SER A 46 -0.26 -8.08 0.85
C SER A 46 1.10 -7.87 1.53
N HIS A 47 2.20 -7.84 0.78
CA HIS A 47 3.56 -7.72 1.32
C HIS A 47 4.38 -6.62 0.63
N HIS A 48 3.76 -5.73 -0.14
CA HIS A 48 4.50 -4.74 -0.92
C HIS A 48 5.22 -3.69 -0.07
N ASP A 49 4.68 -3.42 1.12
CA ASP A 49 5.21 -2.50 2.11
C ASP A 49 5.68 -3.20 3.39
N ASP A 50 6.12 -4.46 3.28
CA ASP A 50 6.75 -5.23 4.36
C ASP A 50 8.15 -4.72 4.77
N LEU A 51 8.44 -3.44 4.47
CA LEU A 51 9.67 -2.74 4.82
C LEU A 51 9.71 -2.44 6.30
N GLU A 52 8.59 -1.96 6.82
CA GLU A 52 8.53 -1.33 8.12
C GLU A 52 8.67 -2.37 9.24
N LYS A 53 9.61 -2.07 10.13
CA LYS A 53 9.62 -2.61 11.48
C LYS A 53 9.39 -1.44 12.40
N GLU A 54 8.12 -1.11 12.62
CA GLU A 54 7.72 0.09 13.37
C GLU A 54 8.26 0.09 14.82
N TRP A 55 8.84 -1.01 15.31
CA TRP A 55 9.49 -1.14 16.61
C TRP A 55 11.02 -0.93 16.62
N GLU A 56 11.66 -0.87 15.45
CA GLU A 56 13.14 -0.77 15.29
C GLU A 56 13.57 0.57 14.67
N GLU A 57 12.63 1.42 14.27
CA GLU A 57 12.88 2.58 13.40
C GLU A 57 12.73 3.93 14.11
N ASP A 58 13.28 4.98 13.50
CA ASP A 58 12.94 6.35 13.91
C ASP A 58 11.54 6.67 13.39
N ILE A 59 10.58 6.61 14.31
CA ILE A 59 9.15 6.71 14.04
C ILE A 59 8.55 7.95 14.68
N LEU A 60 9.40 8.92 15.05
CA LEU A 60 8.99 10.19 15.62
C LEU A 60 9.43 11.35 14.73
N THR A 61 8.59 12.39 14.70
CA THR A 61 9.02 13.71 14.26
C THR A 61 9.99 14.31 15.29
N GLU A 62 10.75 15.34 14.90
CA GLU A 62 11.59 16.11 15.84
C GLU A 62 10.82 16.65 17.06
N SER A 63 9.50 16.86 16.92
CA SER A 63 8.63 17.37 17.98
C SER A 63 8.10 16.30 18.95
N GLY A 64 8.40 15.03 18.68
CA GLY A 64 7.95 13.86 19.43
C GLY A 64 6.58 13.31 19.04
N ALA A 65 5.95 13.81 17.97
CA ALA A 65 4.72 13.21 17.43
C ALA A 65 5.03 11.96 16.59
N PRO A 66 4.12 10.97 16.48
CA PRO A 66 4.27 9.84 15.56
C PRO A 66 4.54 10.33 14.13
N LEU A 67 5.52 9.71 13.47
CA LEU A 67 5.96 10.09 12.13
C LEU A 67 5.09 9.40 11.07
N ASP A 68 4.33 10.21 10.33
CA ASP A 68 3.66 9.75 9.13
C ASP A 68 4.68 9.45 8.02
N PHE A 69 4.45 8.38 7.26
CA PHE A 69 5.37 7.96 6.19
C PHE A 69 5.57 9.01 5.10
N THR A 70 4.57 9.88 4.86
CA THR A 70 4.67 10.95 3.86
C THR A 70 5.69 12.03 4.23
N LEU A 71 6.08 12.11 5.51
CA LEU A 71 7.08 13.03 6.01
C LEU A 71 8.50 12.47 5.94
N SER A 72 8.67 11.18 5.63
CA SER A 72 9.99 10.56 5.48
C SER A 72 10.62 10.96 4.14
N THR A 73 11.76 11.62 4.19
CA THR A 73 12.47 12.12 3.00
C THR A 73 13.61 11.19 2.56
N GLU A 74 14.19 10.45 3.49
CA GLU A 74 15.35 9.59 3.24
C GLU A 74 14.96 8.26 2.59
N THR A 75 15.82 7.78 1.69
CA THR A 75 15.67 6.45 1.07
C THR A 75 16.74 5.52 1.64
N ASP A 76 16.34 4.58 2.48
CA ASP A 76 17.22 3.47 2.89
C ASP A 76 17.28 2.42 1.77
N VAL A 77 18.29 2.55 0.90
CA VAL A 77 18.53 1.65 -0.23
C VAL A 77 18.69 0.19 0.24
N LYS A 78 19.28 -0.03 1.42
CA LYS A 78 19.49 -1.38 1.95
C LYS A 78 18.16 -2.00 2.37
N LYS A 79 17.27 -1.23 2.99
CA LYS A 79 15.92 -1.66 3.40
C LYS A 79 15.10 -2.10 2.17
N ILE A 80 15.03 -1.26 1.14
CA ILE A 80 14.26 -1.57 -0.08
C ILE A 80 14.88 -2.72 -0.88
N ALA A 81 16.21 -2.86 -0.90
CA ALA A 81 16.89 -4.01 -1.50
C ALA A 81 16.59 -5.32 -0.75
N ASN A 82 16.55 -5.28 0.58
CA ASN A 82 16.20 -6.44 1.39
C ASN A 82 14.75 -6.88 1.18
N LEU A 83 13.80 -5.95 1.00
CA LEU A 83 12.41 -6.31 0.67
C LEU A 83 12.34 -7.12 -0.63
N VAL A 84 12.93 -6.62 -1.72
CA VAL A 84 12.93 -7.34 -3.00
C VAL A 84 13.62 -8.70 -2.87
N LYS A 85 14.76 -8.75 -2.15
CA LYS A 85 15.46 -10.00 -1.88
C LYS A 85 14.58 -10.99 -1.14
N ASN A 86 13.88 -10.55 -0.10
CA ASN A 86 13.00 -11.41 0.71
C ASN A 86 11.76 -11.85 -0.06
N ALA A 87 11.23 -11.01 -0.95
CA ALA A 87 10.14 -11.35 -1.85
C ALA A 87 10.45 -12.59 -2.72
N ARG A 88 11.73 -12.85 -3.03
CA ARG A 88 12.15 -14.04 -3.79
C ARG A 88 11.78 -15.36 -3.11
N TYR A 89 11.70 -15.39 -1.78
CA TYR A 89 11.27 -16.57 -1.03
C TYR A 89 9.78 -16.89 -1.19
N ARG A 90 8.97 -15.93 -1.66
CA ARG A 90 7.57 -16.13 -2.06
C ARG A 90 7.41 -16.43 -3.56
N GLY A 91 8.50 -16.41 -4.31
CA GLY A 91 8.53 -16.73 -5.74
C GLY A 91 8.99 -15.57 -6.62
N ARG A 92 9.31 -15.89 -7.88
CA ARG A 92 9.78 -14.92 -8.87
C ARG A 92 8.73 -13.88 -9.23
N TRP A 93 7.46 -14.29 -9.29
CA TRP A 93 6.36 -13.37 -9.63
C TRP A 93 6.17 -12.29 -8.56
N VAL A 94 6.15 -12.69 -7.29
CA VAL A 94 6.05 -11.77 -6.15
C VAL A 94 7.22 -10.78 -6.14
N ALA A 95 8.44 -11.29 -6.30
CA ALA A 95 9.63 -10.44 -6.38
C ALA A 95 9.61 -9.49 -7.58
N LEU A 96 9.09 -9.92 -8.73
CA LEU A 96 8.95 -9.11 -9.93
C LEU A 96 8.01 -7.92 -9.70
N LEU A 97 6.83 -8.15 -9.13
CA LEU A 97 5.87 -7.09 -8.85
C LEU A 97 6.40 -6.11 -7.78
N ILE A 98 7.01 -6.62 -6.71
CA ILE A 98 7.64 -5.77 -5.68
C ILE A 98 8.82 -4.97 -6.27
N SER A 99 9.64 -5.56 -7.15
CA SER A 99 10.72 -4.84 -7.84
C SER A 99 10.20 -3.69 -8.71
N LYS A 100 9.09 -3.90 -9.44
CA LYS A 100 8.41 -2.84 -10.20
C LYS A 100 7.89 -1.74 -9.26
N HIS A 101 7.32 -2.13 -8.12
CA HIS A 101 6.82 -1.18 -7.13
C HIS A 101 7.94 -0.29 -6.57
N MET A 102 9.05 -0.88 -6.11
CA MET A 102 10.21 -0.14 -5.62
C MET A 102 10.81 0.77 -6.71
N SER A 103 10.87 0.28 -7.95
CA SER A 103 11.34 1.08 -9.09
C SER A 103 10.43 2.28 -9.36
N ARG A 104 9.11 2.14 -9.19
CA ARG A 104 8.14 3.23 -9.39
C ARG A 104 8.19 4.27 -8.29
N LEU A 105 8.32 3.86 -7.03
CA LEU A 105 8.37 4.77 -5.88
C LEU A 105 9.66 5.60 -5.87
N HIS A 106 10.80 4.97 -6.19
CA HIS A 106 12.10 5.63 -6.10
C HIS A 106 12.64 6.13 -7.45
N GLY A 107 11.96 5.85 -8.56
CA GLY A 107 12.45 6.22 -9.90
C GLY A 107 12.63 7.72 -10.12
N ALA A 108 11.81 8.57 -9.48
CA ALA A 108 11.95 10.03 -9.56
C ALA A 108 13.20 10.56 -8.82
N LYS A 109 13.76 9.77 -7.90
CA LYS A 109 14.95 10.08 -7.10
C LYS A 109 16.27 9.63 -7.78
N ARG A 110 16.21 9.14 -9.02
CA ARG A 110 17.41 8.75 -9.78
C ARG A 110 18.36 9.95 -9.92
N GLY A 111 19.65 9.73 -9.67
CA GLY A 111 20.70 10.74 -9.64
C GLY A 111 20.93 11.39 -8.27
N GLU A 112 20.10 11.11 -7.26
CA GLU A 112 20.32 11.61 -5.89
C GLU A 112 21.48 10.89 -5.19
N SER A 113 21.68 9.59 -5.46
CA SER A 113 22.84 8.84 -4.96
C SER A 113 23.26 7.69 -5.88
N PRO A 114 24.58 7.39 -5.99
CA PRO A 114 25.08 6.26 -6.77
C PRO A 114 24.54 4.90 -6.31
N GLU A 115 24.32 4.74 -5.00
CA GLU A 115 23.77 3.52 -4.42
C GLU A 115 22.34 3.26 -4.87
N LEU A 116 21.50 4.31 -4.89
CA LEU A 116 20.12 4.21 -5.35
C LEU A 116 20.06 3.92 -6.85
N ASP A 117 20.87 4.60 -7.64
CA ASP A 117 20.93 4.39 -9.09
C ASP A 117 21.31 2.95 -9.43
N LYS A 118 22.32 2.42 -8.74
CA LYS A 118 22.73 1.02 -8.87
C LYS A 118 21.60 0.06 -8.50
N PHE A 119 20.90 0.31 -7.39
CA PHE A 119 19.75 -0.50 -6.99
C PHE A 119 18.66 -0.50 -8.07
N LEU A 120 18.31 0.67 -8.61
CA LEU A 120 17.30 0.81 -9.66
C LEU A 120 17.72 0.08 -10.96
N ASP A 121 19.00 0.16 -11.34
CA ASP A 121 19.53 -0.60 -12.50
C ASP A 121 19.45 -2.11 -12.28
N GLU A 122 19.80 -2.59 -11.08
CA GLU A 122 19.65 -3.98 -10.68
C GLU A 122 18.18 -4.42 -10.73
N GLN A 123 17.24 -3.55 -10.33
CA GLN A 123 15.80 -3.85 -10.41
C GLN A 123 15.33 -4.03 -11.84
N LEU A 124 15.74 -3.16 -12.77
CA LEU A 124 15.37 -3.28 -14.19
C LEU A 124 15.93 -4.57 -14.80
N GLN A 125 17.17 -4.94 -14.46
CA GLN A 125 17.78 -6.20 -14.91
C GLN A 125 17.04 -7.43 -14.36
N ASN A 126 16.72 -7.40 -13.06
CA ASN A 126 15.97 -8.46 -12.39
C ASN A 126 14.56 -8.62 -12.98
N GLN A 127 13.88 -7.51 -13.30
CA GLN A 127 12.56 -7.55 -13.91
C GLN A 127 12.58 -8.26 -15.26
N GLU A 128 13.53 -7.94 -16.13
CA GLU A 128 13.69 -8.63 -17.42
C GLU A 128 14.09 -10.10 -17.26
N LEU A 129 14.98 -10.40 -16.32
CA LEU A 129 15.40 -11.77 -16.03
C LEU A 129 14.23 -12.62 -15.55
N TRP A 130 13.53 -12.20 -14.49
CA TRP A 130 12.46 -12.97 -13.89
C TRP A 130 11.26 -13.09 -14.82
N ARG A 131 10.94 -12.06 -15.61
CA ARG A 131 9.92 -12.15 -16.66
C ARG A 131 10.25 -13.27 -17.66
N LYS A 132 11.49 -13.32 -18.15
CA LYS A 132 11.95 -14.37 -19.08
C LYS A 132 11.94 -15.76 -18.44
N GLU A 133 12.44 -15.90 -17.21
CA GLU A 133 12.44 -17.18 -16.49
C GLU A 133 11.03 -17.70 -16.20
N LEU A 134 10.06 -16.81 -16.04
CA LEU A 134 8.66 -17.16 -15.85
C LEU A 134 7.91 -17.41 -17.16
N GLY A 135 8.48 -17.03 -18.31
CA GLY A 135 7.82 -17.15 -19.62
C GLY A 135 6.56 -16.30 -19.76
N ILE A 136 6.48 -15.15 -19.07
CA ILE A 136 5.31 -14.25 -19.06
C ILE A 136 5.53 -13.06 -19.99
N ASP A 137 4.46 -12.61 -20.67
CA ASP A 137 4.53 -11.42 -21.51
C ASP A 137 4.74 -10.16 -20.66
N LYS A 138 5.44 -9.17 -21.21
CA LYS A 138 5.58 -7.86 -20.58
C LYS A 138 4.21 -7.22 -20.31
N GLN A 139 3.25 -7.34 -21.23
CA GLN A 139 1.91 -6.78 -21.08
C GLN A 139 1.17 -7.39 -19.89
N GLU A 140 1.33 -8.70 -19.65
CA GLU A 140 0.72 -9.38 -18.50
C GLU A 140 1.33 -8.92 -17.17
N VAL A 141 2.66 -8.72 -17.14
CA VAL A 141 3.36 -8.15 -15.97
C VAL A 141 2.89 -6.72 -15.70
N ASP A 142 2.79 -5.89 -16.75
CA ASP A 142 2.39 -4.50 -16.62
C ASP A 142 0.92 -4.38 -16.17
N ALA A 143 0.02 -5.24 -16.68
CA ALA A 143 -1.37 -5.31 -16.22
C ALA A 143 -1.49 -5.75 -14.75
N ALA A 144 -0.71 -6.76 -14.34
CA ALA A 144 -0.68 -7.21 -12.94
C ALA A 144 -0.12 -6.13 -12.00
N TYR A 145 0.90 -5.39 -12.44
CA TYR A 145 1.43 -4.29 -11.67
C TYR A 145 0.47 -3.10 -11.59
N ALA A 146 -0.23 -2.76 -12.68
CA ALA A 146 -1.28 -1.73 -12.66
C ALA A 146 -2.42 -2.11 -11.69
N PHE A 147 -2.82 -3.38 -11.65
CA PHE A 147 -3.77 -3.89 -10.67
C PHE A 147 -3.27 -3.71 -9.23
N MET A 148 -2.02 -4.10 -8.95
CA MET A 148 -1.41 -3.92 -7.63
C MET A 148 -1.35 -2.44 -7.23
N GLN A 149 -0.89 -1.57 -8.13
CA GLN A 149 -0.80 -0.12 -7.88
C GLN A 149 -2.19 0.49 -7.58
N TRP A 150 -3.22 0.04 -8.31
CA TRP A 150 -4.59 0.48 -8.07
C TRP A 150 -5.08 0.08 -6.67
N CYS A 151 -4.79 -1.16 -6.24
CA CYS A 151 -5.17 -1.64 -4.90
C CYS A 151 -4.42 -0.89 -3.79
N ASP A 152 -3.12 -0.65 -3.98
CA ASP A 152 -2.29 0.17 -3.09
C ASP A 152 -2.84 1.60 -2.98
N ARG A 153 -3.09 2.28 -4.10
CA ARG A 153 -3.63 3.65 -4.06
C ARG A 153 -5.01 3.73 -3.42
N LEU A 154 -5.91 2.78 -3.72
CA LEU A 154 -7.24 2.75 -3.11
C LEU A 154 -7.15 2.56 -1.59
N SER A 155 -6.32 1.63 -1.12
CA SER A 155 -6.14 1.40 0.32
C SER A 155 -5.51 2.60 1.03
N LEU A 156 -4.56 3.31 0.40
CA LEU A 156 -4.03 4.57 0.93
C LEU A 156 -5.12 5.65 1.07
N ILE A 157 -5.96 5.85 0.05
CA ILE A 157 -7.08 6.82 0.10
C ILE A 157 -7.97 6.56 1.33
N LEU A 158 -8.28 5.27 1.60
CA LEU A 158 -9.09 4.88 2.75
C LEU A 158 -8.34 5.09 4.07
N CYS A 159 -7.09 4.62 4.17
CA CYS A 159 -6.29 4.73 5.40
C CYS A 159 -5.94 6.18 5.77
N GLN A 160 -5.76 7.06 4.78
CA GLN A 160 -5.43 8.47 4.96
C GLN A 160 -6.67 9.38 5.07
N GLN A 161 -7.87 8.80 5.11
CA GLN A 161 -9.15 9.53 5.21
C GLN A 161 -9.32 10.57 4.08
N GLU A 162 -8.87 10.24 2.87
CA GLU A 162 -8.89 11.16 1.70
C GLU A 162 -10.23 11.17 0.94
N LEU A 163 -11.22 10.39 1.37
CA LEU A 163 -12.54 10.38 0.74
C LEU A 163 -13.16 11.79 0.83
N PRO A 164 -13.51 12.42 -0.30
CA PRO A 164 -13.97 13.79 -0.28
C PRO A 164 -15.40 13.88 0.25
N ALA A 165 -15.68 14.95 0.99
CA ALA A 165 -17.04 15.31 1.36
C ALA A 165 -17.92 15.63 0.13
N ASP A 166 -19.24 15.63 0.37
CA ASP A 166 -20.29 16.01 -0.59
C ASP A 166 -20.41 15.08 -1.81
N GLU A 167 -20.22 13.77 -1.61
CA GLU A 167 -20.38 12.75 -2.66
C GLU A 167 -19.57 13.07 -3.93
N ARG A 168 -18.35 13.62 -3.76
CA ARG A 168 -17.46 13.93 -4.87
C ARG A 168 -16.64 12.71 -5.28
N TRP A 169 -16.34 12.62 -6.56
CA TRP A 169 -15.46 11.60 -7.11
C TRP A 169 -13.99 12.01 -6.96
N LEU A 170 -13.18 11.10 -6.44
CA LEU A 170 -11.72 11.20 -6.37
C LEU A 170 -11.11 10.13 -7.28
N GLU A 171 -10.13 10.51 -8.10
CA GLU A 171 -9.38 9.54 -8.90
C GLU A 171 -8.60 8.59 -8.00
N ILE A 172 -8.78 7.28 -8.19
CA ILE A 172 -7.90 6.27 -7.59
C ILE A 172 -6.60 6.26 -8.40
N SER A 173 -6.66 5.64 -9.58
CA SER A 173 -5.60 5.59 -10.57
C SER A 173 -6.15 4.97 -11.84
N LYS A 174 -5.29 4.83 -12.85
CA LYS A 174 -5.51 3.85 -13.90
C LYS A 174 -5.19 2.44 -13.37
N GLY A 175 -6.06 1.48 -13.65
CA GLY A 175 -5.91 0.07 -13.33
C GLY A 175 -5.49 -0.75 -14.55
N PRO A 176 -5.82 -2.06 -14.58
CA PRO A 176 -5.65 -2.89 -15.77
C PRO A 176 -6.28 -2.27 -17.02
N GLU A 177 -5.68 -2.51 -18.18
CA GLU A 177 -6.14 -1.99 -19.49
C GLU A 177 -6.17 -0.45 -19.59
N ASP A 178 -5.37 0.26 -18.78
CA ASP A 178 -5.32 1.73 -18.73
C ASP A 178 -6.68 2.38 -18.35
N GLN A 179 -7.60 1.60 -17.78
CA GLN A 179 -8.92 2.07 -17.35
C GLN A 179 -8.79 2.94 -16.11
N ARG A 180 -9.33 4.17 -16.17
CA ARG A 180 -9.46 5.06 -15.02
C ARG A 180 -10.55 4.57 -14.08
N TYR A 181 -10.30 4.65 -12.78
CA TYR A 181 -11.28 4.41 -11.73
C TYR A 181 -11.35 5.58 -10.77
N ASP A 182 -12.56 5.93 -10.35
CA ASP A 182 -12.83 6.96 -9.35
C ASP A 182 -13.59 6.34 -8.16
N ILE A 183 -13.37 6.88 -6.97
CA ILE A 183 -14.03 6.50 -5.71
C ILE A 183 -14.85 7.66 -5.16
N MET A 184 -15.97 7.35 -4.51
CA MET A 184 -16.82 8.32 -3.84
C MET A 184 -17.37 7.72 -2.54
N GLN A 185 -17.50 8.55 -1.50
CA GLN A 185 -18.29 8.22 -0.33
C GLN A 185 -19.67 8.89 -0.43
N ARG A 186 -20.71 8.09 -0.24
CA ARG A 186 -22.09 8.55 -0.19
C ARG A 186 -22.43 9.17 1.17
N SER A 187 -23.48 9.96 1.21
CA SER A 187 -24.06 10.57 2.41
C SER A 187 -24.53 9.55 3.47
N ASP A 188 -24.78 8.30 3.08
CA ASP A 188 -25.07 7.17 3.99
C ASP A 188 -23.81 6.40 4.44
N ASN A 189 -22.62 6.97 4.20
CA ASN A 189 -21.28 6.40 4.48
C ASN A 189 -20.90 5.18 3.65
N LEU A 190 -21.71 4.76 2.67
CA LEU A 190 -21.34 3.69 1.76
C LEU A 190 -20.34 4.19 0.71
N VAL A 191 -19.47 3.30 0.25
CA VAL A 191 -18.41 3.62 -0.71
C VAL A 191 -18.77 3.05 -2.08
N SER A 192 -18.49 3.80 -3.15
CA SER A 192 -18.72 3.36 -4.52
C SER A 192 -17.48 3.61 -5.38
N VAL A 193 -17.25 2.73 -6.35
CA VAL A 193 -16.17 2.83 -7.33
C VAL A 193 -16.78 2.79 -8.73
N ASN A 194 -16.32 3.68 -9.60
CA ASN A 194 -16.76 3.77 -10.99
C ASN A 194 -15.56 3.71 -11.97
N PRO A 195 -15.57 2.80 -12.96
CA PRO A 195 -16.53 1.71 -13.15
C PRO A 195 -16.43 0.65 -12.05
N TRP A 196 -17.52 -0.05 -11.75
CA TRP A 196 -17.56 -1.07 -10.67
C TRP A 196 -16.75 -2.33 -11.05
N PRO A 197 -15.59 -2.59 -10.40
CA PRO A 197 -14.72 -3.70 -10.79
C PRO A 197 -14.96 -4.99 -10.00
N PHE A 198 -15.79 -4.95 -8.96
CA PHE A 198 -15.91 -6.04 -7.98
C PHE A 198 -16.95 -7.07 -8.38
N GLU A 199 -16.75 -8.31 -7.93
CA GLU A 199 -17.62 -9.45 -8.23
C GLU A 199 -19.00 -9.25 -7.61
N ASP A 200 -19.02 -9.01 -6.30
CA ASP A 200 -20.25 -8.80 -5.54
C ASP A 200 -20.78 -7.37 -5.71
N GLU A 201 -22.09 -7.21 -5.61
CA GLU A 201 -22.74 -5.89 -5.61
C GLU A 201 -22.53 -5.12 -4.31
N LYS A 202 -22.18 -5.82 -3.23
CA LYS A 202 -21.91 -5.25 -1.91
C LYS A 202 -20.95 -6.14 -1.14
N PHE A 203 -19.95 -5.52 -0.53
CA PHE A 203 -19.02 -6.20 0.37
C PHE A 203 -18.45 -5.21 1.38
N THR A 204 -17.77 -5.75 2.40
CA THR A 204 -17.16 -4.97 3.47
C THR A 204 -15.71 -5.38 3.64
N VAL A 205 -14.83 -4.40 3.80
CA VAL A 205 -13.41 -4.58 4.12
C VAL A 205 -13.08 -3.83 5.39
N ASN A 206 -12.12 -4.33 6.17
CA ASN A 206 -11.75 -3.71 7.43
C ASN A 206 -10.28 -3.92 7.80
N ILE A 207 -9.76 -3.06 8.67
CA ILE A 207 -8.45 -3.18 9.30
C ILE A 207 -8.48 -2.70 10.74
N GLU A 208 -7.45 -3.08 11.48
CA GLU A 208 -7.18 -2.56 12.82
C GLU A 208 -6.33 -1.29 12.74
N ALA A 209 -6.66 -0.32 13.60
CA ALA A 209 -5.87 0.87 13.87
C ALA A 209 -5.66 1.01 15.39
N CYS A 210 -4.52 1.56 15.79
CA CYS A 210 -4.23 1.91 17.18
C CYS A 210 -4.76 3.32 17.48
N ASP A 211 -5.52 3.48 18.57
CA ASP A 211 -5.95 4.79 19.06
C ASP A 211 -5.05 5.25 20.22
N LEU A 212 -4.32 6.34 20.02
CA LEU A 212 -3.37 6.90 20.97
C LEU A 212 -3.85 8.26 21.47
N SER A 213 -4.16 8.38 22.77
CA SER A 213 -4.44 9.68 23.38
C SER A 213 -3.17 10.48 23.75
N GLN A 214 -2.01 9.83 23.79
CA GLN A 214 -0.74 10.48 24.07
C GLN A 214 -0.24 11.22 22.82
N LEU A 215 -0.10 12.55 22.93
CA LEU A 215 0.26 13.40 21.79
C LEU A 215 1.74 13.35 21.43
N LYS A 216 2.62 13.16 22.42
CA LYS A 216 4.06 13.23 22.26
C LYS A 216 4.77 12.10 22.99
N PHE A 217 5.83 11.61 22.39
CA PHE A 217 6.67 10.53 22.87
C PHE A 217 8.12 11.01 22.91
N LYS A 218 8.87 10.51 23.89
CA LYS A 218 10.29 10.86 24.11
C LYS A 218 11.22 10.05 23.23
N SER A 219 10.77 8.90 22.72
CA SER A 219 11.56 8.00 21.89
C SER A 219 10.67 7.05 21.08
N SER A 220 11.19 6.51 19.98
CA SER A 220 10.55 5.44 19.22
C SER A 220 10.16 4.24 20.08
N ALA A 221 10.96 3.92 21.10
CA ALA A 221 10.66 2.81 22.01
C ALA A 221 9.40 3.09 22.86
N GLU A 222 9.21 4.32 23.32
CA GLU A 222 8.00 4.72 24.04
C GLU A 222 6.77 4.67 23.13
N LEU A 223 6.86 5.19 21.90
CA LEU A 223 5.77 5.09 20.93
C LEU A 223 5.47 3.63 20.58
N SER A 224 6.49 2.80 20.36
CA SER A 224 6.32 1.38 20.07
C SER A 224 5.59 0.65 21.19
N GLN A 225 5.94 0.91 22.45
CA GLN A 225 5.24 0.36 23.59
C GLN A 225 3.79 0.86 23.65
N ALA A 226 3.57 2.15 23.46
CA ALA A 226 2.23 2.74 23.46
C ALA A 226 1.34 2.13 22.36
N LEU A 227 1.88 1.88 21.16
CA LEU A 227 1.16 1.22 20.07
C LEU A 227 0.77 -0.23 20.39
N GLN A 228 1.63 -0.98 21.09
CA GLN A 228 1.34 -2.36 21.50
C GLN A 228 0.28 -2.45 22.61
N GLU A 229 0.19 -1.43 23.45
CA GLU A 229 -0.77 -1.36 24.57
C GLU A 229 -2.07 -0.60 24.19
N ALA A 230 -2.07 0.09 23.05
CA ALA A 230 -3.17 0.93 22.60
C ALA A 230 -4.47 0.13 22.42
N PRO A 231 -5.63 0.73 22.74
CA PRO A 231 -6.91 0.21 22.28
C PRO A 231 -6.92 0.10 20.75
N ILE A 232 -7.45 -1.03 20.26
CA ILE A 232 -7.65 -1.26 18.84
C ILE A 232 -9.02 -0.73 18.43
N LYS A 233 -9.05 0.03 17.33
CA LYS A 233 -10.25 0.48 16.63
C LYS A 233 -10.32 -0.24 15.29
N ILE A 234 -11.49 -0.80 14.97
CA ILE A 234 -11.75 -1.35 13.64
C ILE A 234 -12.18 -0.23 12.72
N LEU A 235 -11.45 -0.05 11.63
CA LEU A 235 -11.84 0.80 10.50
C LEU A 235 -12.51 -0.08 9.46
N GLU A 236 -13.72 0.27 9.06
CA GLU A 236 -14.54 -0.55 8.18
C GLU A 236 -15.16 0.30 7.07
N TRP A 237 -15.12 -0.23 5.84
CA TRP A 237 -15.73 0.39 4.67
C TRP A 237 -16.63 -0.63 3.98
N THR A 238 -17.89 -0.25 3.77
CA THR A 238 -18.85 -1.05 3.01
C THR A 238 -19.01 -0.46 1.62
N PHE A 239 -18.64 -1.26 0.63
CA PHE A 239 -18.71 -0.93 -0.78
C PHE A 239 -20.06 -1.36 -1.36
N VAL A 240 -20.66 -0.54 -2.23
CA VAL A 240 -21.90 -0.87 -2.97
C VAL A 240 -21.83 -0.42 -4.43
N ASN A 241 -22.30 -1.28 -5.33
CA ASN A 241 -22.49 -0.92 -6.73
C ASN A 241 -23.63 0.12 -6.81
N SER A 242 -23.31 1.31 -7.33
CA SER A 242 -24.27 2.43 -7.42
C SER A 242 -24.92 2.53 -8.80
#